data_AF-A0A7V7WMW1-F1
#
_entry.id   AF-A0A7V7WMW1-F1
#
_cell.length_a   1.000
_cell.length_b   1.000
_cell.length_c   1.000
_cell.angle_alpha   90.00
_cell.angle_beta   90.00
_cell.angle_gamma   90.00
#
_symmetry.space_group_name_H-M   'P 1'
#
loop_
_entity.id
_entity.type
_entity.pdbx_description
1 polymer ?
#
loop_
_entity_poly.entity_id
_entity_poly.type
_entity_poly.pdbx_seq_one_letter_code
_entity_poly.pdbx_strand_id
1 'polypeptide(L)'
;MNRMTLSWLRRVLFVVCVVVAIVSGIYFGLFSCGGFVWHKQLHRGIEAVTAAAWVFATILIHRATPTEQRRPLRILLVCTVFYFAIHEFFVLVMAVVGPFSIAPPQSVVDWWRGFLRIWQLGSPC
;
A
#
# COMPACT_ATOMS: atom_id res chain seq x y z
N MET A 1 19.61 22.20 1.26
CA MET A 1 19.48 20.73 1.36
C MET A 1 20.18 20.11 0.15
N ASN A 2 21.20 19.28 0.34
CA ASN A 2 22.00 18.73 -0.78
C ASN A 2 21.15 17.83 -1.69
N ARG A 3 21.36 17.87 -3.01
CA ARG A 3 20.61 17.01 -3.97
C ARG A 3 20.75 15.51 -3.65
N MET A 4 21.89 15.09 -3.09
CA MET A 4 22.10 13.72 -2.63
C MET A 4 21.09 13.30 -1.54
N THR A 5 20.81 14.16 -0.56
CA THR A 5 19.93 13.80 0.57
C THR A 5 18.48 13.63 0.15
N LEU A 6 18.00 14.39 -0.85
CA LEU A 6 16.64 14.27 -1.39
C LEU A 6 16.40 12.97 -2.15
N SER A 7 17.36 12.56 -2.99
CA SER A 7 17.24 11.31 -3.74
C SER A 7 17.32 10.08 -2.84
N TRP A 8 18.14 10.15 -1.79
CA TRP A 8 18.25 9.13 -0.76
C TRP A 8 16.96 9.04 0.07
N LEU A 9 16.41 10.17 0.52
CA LEU A 9 15.15 10.23 1.26
C LEU A 9 14.00 9.58 0.47
N ARG A 10 13.92 9.85 -0.84
CA ARG A 10 12.90 9.25 -1.72
C ARG A 10 13.04 7.73 -1.81
N ARG A 11 14.26 7.21 -1.92
CA ARG A 11 14.52 5.76 -1.94
C ARG A 11 14.16 5.13 -0.60
N VAL A 12 14.58 5.75 0.51
CA VAL A 12 14.26 5.26 1.86
C VAL A 12 12.75 5.24 2.07
N LEU A 13 12.04 6.31 1.72
CA LEU A 13 10.57 6.36 1.80
C LEU A 13 9.91 5.29 0.94
N PHE A 14 10.36 5.08 -0.29
CA PHE A 14 9.85 4.03 -1.15
C PHE A 14 10.04 2.65 -0.53
N VAL A 15 11.25 2.35 -0.03
CA VAL A 15 11.54 1.08 0.64
C VAL A 15 10.69 0.90 1.89
N VAL A 16 10.55 1.94 2.72
CA VAL A 16 9.70 1.91 3.92
C VAL A 16 8.25 1.65 3.54
N CYS A 17 7.70 2.32 2.53
CA CYS A 17 6.33 2.08 2.07
C CYS A 17 6.14 0.63 1.60
N VAL A 18 7.09 0.08 0.83
CA VAL A 18 7.03 -1.32 0.36
C VAL A 18 7.10 -2.29 1.54
N VAL A 19 8.03 -2.09 2.48
CA VAL A 19 8.18 -2.95 3.66
C VAL A 19 6.93 -2.88 4.54
N VAL A 20 6.41 -1.69 4.82
CA VAL A 20 5.16 -1.51 5.57
C VAL A 20 4.02 -2.22 4.85
N ALA A 21 3.94 -2.12 3.52
CA ALA A 21 2.88 -2.79 2.78
C ALA A 21 2.96 -4.32 2.89
N ILE A 22 4.16 -4.89 2.79
CA ILE A 22 4.39 -6.33 2.97
C ILE A 22 4.06 -6.76 4.40
N VAL A 23 4.58 -6.06 5.41
CA VAL A 23 4.39 -6.40 6.83
C VAL A 23 2.93 -6.26 7.23
N SER A 24 2.27 -5.18 6.83
CA SER A 24 0.83 -4.99 7.04
C SER A 24 0.04 -6.09 6.33
N GLY A 25 0.40 -6.45 5.10
CA GLY A 25 -0.22 -7.55 4.38
C GLY A 25 -0.10 -8.89 5.10
N ILE A 26 1.08 -9.24 5.61
CA ILE A 26 1.33 -10.44 6.42
C ILE A 26 0.55 -10.37 7.74
N TYR A 27 0.56 -9.22 8.41
CA TYR A 27 -0.15 -9.01 9.68
C TYR A 27 -1.66 -9.18 9.51
N PHE A 28 -2.27 -8.52 8.52
CA PHE A 28 -3.69 -8.70 8.22
C PHE A 28 -3.97 -10.11 7.74
N GLY A 29 -3.07 -10.72 6.99
CA GLY A 29 -3.24 -12.09 6.54
C GLY A 29 -3.28 -13.13 7.64
N LEU A 30 -2.46 -12.94 8.67
CA LEU A 30 -2.32 -13.88 9.79
C LEU A 30 -3.26 -13.56 10.96
N PHE A 31 -3.59 -12.27 11.18
CA PHE A 31 -4.29 -11.81 12.39
C PHE A 31 -5.68 -11.18 12.12
N SER A 32 -6.09 -10.96 10.87
CA SER A 32 -7.44 -10.43 10.54
C SER A 32 -8.58 -11.43 10.75
N CYS A 33 -8.30 -12.68 11.13
CA CYS A 33 -9.28 -13.77 11.27
C CYS A 33 -10.29 -13.59 12.42
N GLY A 34 -10.44 -12.39 12.99
CA GLY A 34 -11.40 -12.10 14.07
C GLY A 34 -12.54 -11.15 13.72
N GLY A 35 -12.64 -10.64 12.48
CA GLY A 35 -13.74 -9.73 12.09
C GLY A 35 -13.78 -8.41 12.88
N PHE A 36 -12.71 -8.09 13.61
CA PHE A 36 -12.70 -6.90 14.45
C PHE A 36 -12.52 -5.65 13.59
N VAL A 37 -13.51 -4.76 13.66
CA VAL A 37 -13.57 -3.45 12.98
C VAL A 37 -12.27 -2.64 13.10
N TRP A 38 -11.52 -2.82 14.19
CA TRP A 38 -10.26 -2.12 14.42
C TRP A 38 -9.17 -2.47 13.41
N HIS A 39 -9.13 -3.69 12.84
CA HIS A 39 -8.18 -4.05 11.79
C HIS A 39 -8.40 -3.23 10.52
N LYS A 40 -9.66 -3.08 10.10
CA LYS A 40 -10.03 -2.28 8.92
C LYS A 40 -9.76 -0.79 9.15
N GLN A 41 -9.98 -0.29 10.37
CA GLN A 41 -9.68 1.10 10.74
C GLN A 41 -8.17 1.36 10.82
N LEU A 42 -7.41 0.46 11.42
CA LEU A 42 -5.95 0.53 11.47
C LEU A 42 -5.36 0.48 10.06
N HIS A 43 -5.88 -0.39 9.18
CA HIS A 43 -5.48 -0.47 7.78
C HIS A 43 -5.68 0.87 7.06
N ARG A 44 -6.91 1.41 7.11
CA ARG A 44 -7.22 2.71 6.52
C ARG A 44 -6.35 3.83 7.10
N GLY A 45 -6.04 3.76 8.39
CA GLY A 45 -5.14 4.69 9.07
C GLY A 45 -3.71 4.61 8.53
N ILE A 46 -3.14 3.40 8.43
CA ILE A 46 -1.78 3.19 7.90
C ILE A 46 -1.69 3.64 6.45
N GLU A 47 -2.67 3.27 5.62
CA GLU A 47 -2.76 3.68 4.22
C GLU A 47 -2.83 5.20 4.09
N ALA A 48 -3.69 5.86 4.88
CA ALA A 48 -3.81 7.31 4.89
C ALA A 48 -2.50 8.00 5.32
N VAL A 49 -1.84 7.48 6.37
CA VAL A 49 -0.58 8.03 6.88
C VAL A 49 0.55 7.85 5.86
N THR A 50 0.67 6.68 5.24
CA THR A 50 1.71 6.44 4.21
C THR A 50 1.46 7.24 2.94
N ALA A 51 0.20 7.36 2.50
CA ALA A 51 -0.16 8.24 1.39
C ALA A 51 0.15 9.71 1.70
N ALA A 52 -0.21 10.20 2.89
CA ALA A 52 0.09 11.56 3.32
C ALA A 52 1.59 11.83 3.40
N ALA A 53 2.37 10.89 3.95
CA ALA A 53 3.83 10.98 4.01
C ALA A 53 4.45 11.05 2.62
N TRP A 54 3.94 10.26 1.66
CA TRP A 54 4.41 10.28 0.27
C TRP A 54 4.10 11.61 -0.42
N VAL A 55 2.87 12.13 -0.28
CA VAL A 55 2.49 13.44 -0.83
C VAL A 55 3.35 14.54 -0.22
N PHE A 56 3.54 14.54 1.09
CA PHE A 56 4.37 15.52 1.78
C PHE A 56 5.83 15.49 1.31
N ALA A 57 6.44 14.31 1.26
CA ALA A 57 7.80 14.14 0.74
C ALA A 57 7.91 14.62 -0.71
N THR A 58 6.88 14.36 -1.52
CA THR A 58 6.86 14.80 -2.91
C THR A 58 6.75 16.32 -3.04
N ILE A 59 5.96 16.98 -2.20
CA ILE A 59 5.88 18.45 -2.13
C ILE A 59 7.26 19.03 -1.74
N LEU A 60 7.93 18.45 -0.73
CA LEU A 60 9.26 18.87 -0.32
C LEU A 60 10.29 18.73 -1.46
N ILE A 61 10.26 17.61 -2.18
CA ILE A 61 11.12 17.39 -3.35
C ILE A 61 10.82 18.41 -4.45
N HIS A 62 9.54 18.67 -4.72
CA HIS A 62 9.14 19.65 -5.73
C HIS A 62 9.64 21.06 -5.39
N ARG A 63 9.47 21.50 -4.13
CA ARG A 63 9.94 22.82 -3.66
C ARG A 63 11.46 22.93 -3.73
N ALA A 64 12.18 21.86 -3.42
CA ALA A 64 13.64 21.82 -3.48
C ALA A 64 14.21 21.71 -4.91
N THR A 65 13.37 21.40 -5.91
CA THR A 65 13.79 21.32 -7.31
C THR A 65 13.82 22.73 -7.93
N PRO A 66 14.92 23.15 -8.59
CA PRO A 66 15.01 24.45 -9.24
C PRO A 66 13.97 24.60 -10.37
N THR A 67 13.47 25.83 -10.56
CA THR A 67 12.26 26.14 -11.34
C THR A 67 12.32 25.63 -12.78
N GLU A 68 13.49 25.68 -13.42
CA GLU A 68 13.69 25.21 -14.80
C GLU A 68 13.55 23.70 -14.99
N GLN A 69 13.71 22.93 -13.90
CA GLN A 69 13.59 21.46 -13.93
C GLN A 69 12.25 20.98 -13.35
N ARG A 70 11.37 21.90 -12.91
CA ARG A 70 10.07 21.53 -12.35
C ARG A 70 9.16 21.00 -13.45
N ARG A 71 8.88 19.69 -13.40
CA ARG A 71 7.87 19.04 -14.24
C ARG A 71 6.68 18.61 -13.37
N PRO A 72 5.76 19.52 -13.03
CA PRO A 72 4.70 19.26 -12.05
C PRO A 72 3.79 18.10 -12.47
N LEU A 73 3.45 17.99 -13.75
CA LEU A 73 2.65 16.88 -14.28
C LEU A 73 3.29 15.51 -14.04
N ARG A 74 4.61 15.40 -14.21
CA ARG A 74 5.34 14.14 -14.01
C ARG A 74 5.36 13.73 -12.54
N ILE A 75 5.44 14.70 -11.65
CA ILE A 75 5.41 14.50 -10.21
C ILE A 75 4.02 14.04 -9.77
N LEU A 76 2.98 14.72 -10.24
CA LEU A 76 1.59 14.38 -9.97
C LEU A 76 1.26 12.97 -10.45
N LEU A 77 1.67 12.62 -11.68
CA LEU A 77 1.54 11.27 -12.23
C LEU A 77 2.22 10.22 -11.35
N VAL A 78 3.46 10.47 -10.91
CA VAL A 78 4.19 9.54 -10.04
C VAL A 78 3.50 9.37 -8.69
N CYS A 79 2.96 10.45 -8.11
CA CYS A 79 2.17 10.37 -6.87
C CYS A 79 0.92 9.52 -7.05
N THR A 80 0.17 9.78 -8.11
CA THR A 80 -1.06 9.06 -8.42
C THR A 80 -0.78 7.58 -8.67
N VAL A 81 0.20 7.25 -9.52
CA VAL A 81 0.58 5.86 -9.80
C VAL A 81 1.04 5.15 -8.54
N PHE A 82 1.83 5.81 -7.69
CA PHE A 82 2.31 5.20 -6.45
C PHE A 82 1.19 4.96 -5.44
N TYR A 83 0.26 5.91 -5.30
CA TYR A 83 -0.92 5.75 -4.45
C TYR A 83 -1.77 4.54 -4.89
N PHE A 84 -2.10 4.45 -6.18
CA PHE A 84 -2.84 3.31 -6.71
C PHE A 84 -2.05 2.00 -6.58
N ALA A 85 -0.73 2.00 -6.84
CA ALA A 85 0.09 0.80 -6.70
C ALA A 85 0.13 0.28 -5.26
N ILE A 86 0.22 1.17 -4.27
CA ILE A 86 0.11 0.79 -2.85
C ILE A 86 -1.26 0.19 -2.56
N HIS A 87 -2.33 0.85 -3.01
CA HIS A 87 -3.70 0.40 -2.77
C HIS A 87 -3.96 -1.00 -3.39
N GLU A 88 -3.60 -1.18 -4.66
CA GLU A 88 -3.71 -2.46 -5.38
C GLU A 88 -2.87 -3.56 -4.72
N PHE A 89 -1.64 -3.25 -4.32
CA PHE A 89 -0.80 -4.21 -3.60
C PHE A 89 -1.45 -4.66 -2.29
N PHE A 90 -2.08 -3.74 -1.55
CA PHE A 90 -2.80 -4.09 -0.34
C PHE A 90 -4.03 -4.95 -0.59
N VAL A 91 -4.86 -4.61 -1.58
CA VAL A 91 -6.01 -5.42 -1.99
C VAL A 91 -5.55 -6.82 -2.42
N LEU A 92 -4.44 -6.91 -3.14
CA LEU A 92 -3.84 -8.18 -3.56
C LEU A 92 -3.45 -9.02 -2.37
N VAL A 93 -2.76 -8.43 -1.38
CA VAL A 93 -2.40 -9.19 -0.19
C VAL A 93 -3.66 -9.65 0.53
N MET A 94 -4.65 -8.78 0.78
CA MET A 94 -5.92 -9.20 1.40
C MET A 94 -6.59 -10.34 0.64
N ALA A 95 -6.61 -10.30 -0.70
CA ALA A 95 -7.17 -11.35 -1.53
C ALA A 95 -6.38 -12.66 -1.44
N VAL A 96 -5.05 -12.62 -1.31
CA VAL A 96 -4.20 -13.80 -1.17
C VAL A 96 -4.46 -14.54 0.15
N VAL A 97 -4.63 -13.79 1.24
CA VAL A 97 -4.75 -14.39 2.58
C VAL A 97 -6.19 -14.59 3.03
N GLY A 98 -7.14 -13.82 2.53
CA GLY A 98 -8.54 -13.94 2.93
C GLY A 98 -9.17 -15.33 2.71
N PRO A 99 -8.79 -16.17 1.72
CA PRO A 99 -9.31 -17.54 1.60
C PRO A 99 -9.00 -18.43 2.81
N PHE A 100 -7.97 -18.10 3.59
CA PHE A 100 -7.59 -18.82 4.81
C PHE A 100 -8.35 -18.36 6.06
N SER A 101 -9.17 -17.31 5.95
CA SER A 101 -9.78 -16.62 7.11
C SER A 101 -11.01 -17.32 7.71
N ILE A 102 -11.75 -18.09 6.91
CA ILE A 102 -12.96 -18.81 7.37
C ILE A 102 -12.61 -20.27 7.66
N ALA A 103 -11.97 -20.92 6.69
CA ALA A 103 -11.46 -22.28 6.81
C ALA A 103 -10.26 -22.42 5.86
N PRO A 104 -9.22 -23.19 6.23
CA PRO A 104 -8.12 -23.45 5.31
C PRO A 104 -8.66 -24.12 4.04
N PRO A 105 -8.34 -23.57 2.84
CA PRO A 105 -8.80 -24.15 1.59
C PRO A 105 -8.26 -25.57 1.46
N GLN A 106 -9.14 -26.50 1.09
CA GLN A 106 -8.80 -27.91 0.94
C GLN A 106 -8.05 -28.19 -0.38
N SER A 107 -8.10 -27.23 -1.31
CA SER A 107 -7.44 -27.33 -2.62
C SER A 107 -7.02 -25.95 -3.14
N VAL A 108 -6.11 -25.94 -4.12
CA VAL A 108 -5.71 -24.72 -4.85
C VAL A 108 -6.90 -24.08 -5.57
N VAL A 109 -7.85 -24.90 -6.04
CA VAL A 109 -9.07 -24.41 -6.70
C VAL A 109 -9.97 -23.67 -5.72
N ASP A 110 -10.12 -24.18 -4.49
CA ASP A 110 -10.90 -23.52 -3.44
C ASP A 110 -10.23 -22.22 -2.98
N TRP A 111 -8.90 -22.23 -2.87
CA TRP A 111 -8.13 -21.00 -2.60
C TRP A 111 -8.35 -19.96 -3.70
N TRP A 112 -8.25 -20.34 -4.97
CA TRP A 112 -8.40 -19.42 -6.11
C TRP A 112 -9.81 -18.80 -6.18
N ARG A 113 -10.85 -19.60 -5.90
CA ARG A 113 -12.23 -19.09 -5.81
C ARG A 113 -12.39 -18.09 -4.67
N GLY A 114 -11.80 -18.36 -3.51
CA GLY A 114 -11.76 -17.42 -2.40
C GLY A 114 -11.03 -16.13 -2.77
N PHE A 115 -9.87 -16.25 -3.42
CA PHE A 115 -9.05 -15.13 -3.86
C PHE A 115 -9.84 -14.21 -4.79
N LEU A 116 -10.44 -14.77 -5.84
CA LEU A 116 -11.23 -14.02 -6.82
C LEU A 116 -12.42 -13.33 -6.16
N ARG A 117 -13.10 -14.00 -5.23
CA ARG A 117 -14.23 -13.43 -4.49
C ARG A 117 -13.81 -12.21 -3.67
N ILE A 118 -12.71 -12.31 -2.93
CA ILE A 118 -12.21 -11.22 -2.09
C ILE A 118 -11.64 -10.08 -2.95
N TRP A 119 -10.96 -10.41 -4.04
CA TRP A 119 -10.48 -9.44 -5.03
C TRP A 119 -11.62 -8.62 -5.64
N GLN A 120 -12.73 -9.26 -5.99
CA GLN A 120 -13.91 -8.59 -6.56
C GLN A 120 -14.67 -7.75 -5.53
N LEU A 121 -14.76 -8.22 -4.28
CA LEU A 121 -15.50 -7.53 -3.22
C LEU A 121 -14.68 -6.41 -2.54
N GLY A 122 -13.35 -6.49 -2.61
CA GLY A 122 -12.46 -5.58 -1.87
C GLY A 122 -12.55 -5.75 -0.34
N SER A 123 -13.16 -6.82 0.16
CA SER A 123 -13.21 -7.15 1.58
C SER A 123 -13.09 -8.66 1.82
N PRO A 124 -12.41 -9.08 2.90
CA PRO A 124 -12.32 -10.49 3.29
C PRO A 124 -13.64 -11.07 3.82
N CYS A 125 -14.65 -10.23 4.07
CA CYS A 125 -15.99 -10.59 4.55
C CYS A 125 -17.06 -9.75 3.84
#